data_AF-A0A9P6CZD9-F1
#
_entry.id   AF-A0A9P6CZD9-F1
#
_cell.length_a   1.000
_cell.length_b   1.000
_cell.length_c   1.000
_cell.angle_alpha   90.00
_cell.angle_beta   90.00
_cell.angle_gamma   90.00
#
_symmetry.space_group_name_H-M   'P 1'
#
loop_
_entity.id
_entity.type
_entity.pdbx_description
1 polymer ?
#
loop_
_entity_poly.entity_id
_entity_poly.type
_entity_poly.pdbx_seq_one_letter_code
_entity_poly.pdbx_strand_id
1 'polypeptide(L)'
;MASKGSDQSLLDAGVRDGSFVQGSSSDLATIVGSYNESFQRPTFPQYSSVSSSCGVPQIYCRSMLSSGHGFGPSNITGDINRPAEHIYDGANIGDVGYVDEYGAFVYCFNIFQERNDPLQPKDIPATFVPLPLPLSNEDVTFIPDYHSPGTVVVSEGVHVSRVEESPLRLDFSSSVREGAVLVLPAGASREDLIDPSKFYTYIKNQAARWYQEISSKCTGEKQTPTIPNGTLHFVTGVDRASSWATATFPYRRIDPQSSLNFQYDEASDPSWKNAVGLTTLYRHHKESSSDGTVGAVFLRFLSIAVNLGGGPGASVMEVPRTMAEDIPRHVLPASELQGTRARFQKLLGGFSRKDQKVSPCPHEIVFNPSTILLQVLLRMDPSAEVALVPDSVWRSQLSGRHMTHAELMRLMNRIIKNYSVITRDDICTFSPNISAKEHESISSVSERRRPDWSLLQQIETRNL
;
A
#
# COMPACT_ATOMS: atom_id res chain seq x y z
N MET A 1 -27.31 34.25 56.62
CA MET A 1 -26.11 33.59 56.08
C MET A 1 -26.21 33.63 54.56
N ALA A 2 -25.20 34.22 53.90
CA ALA A 2 -24.88 34.22 52.46
C ALA A 2 -26.05 34.43 51.45
N SER A 3 -26.18 35.61 50.84
CA SER A 3 -25.53 36.04 49.56
C SER A 3 -26.45 35.77 48.35
N LYS A 4 -27.42 36.63 47.98
CA LYS A 4 -27.38 37.82 47.10
C LYS A 4 -26.68 37.66 45.72
N GLY A 5 -27.49 37.81 44.66
CA GLY A 5 -27.14 38.27 43.29
C GLY A 5 -27.11 37.17 42.21
N SER A 6 -27.73 37.28 41.04
CA SER A 6 -28.62 38.26 40.40
C SER A 6 -29.06 37.71 39.03
N ASP A 7 -30.22 38.18 38.57
CA ASP A 7 -30.97 37.79 37.38
C ASP A 7 -30.35 38.10 36.00
N GLN A 8 -30.80 37.28 35.04
CA GLN A 8 -31.17 37.51 33.62
C GLN A 8 -30.87 38.83 32.90
N SER A 9 -30.44 38.72 31.63
CA SER A 9 -31.07 39.28 30.39
C SER A 9 -30.05 39.38 29.24
N LEU A 10 -30.31 38.70 28.11
CA LEU A 10 -30.77 39.21 26.79
C LEU A 10 -29.72 39.93 25.92
N LEU A 11 -29.53 39.35 24.73
CA LEU A 11 -29.39 39.96 23.39
C LEU A 11 -28.64 41.30 23.26
N ASP A 12 -27.54 41.32 22.51
CA ASP A 12 -27.57 41.92 21.18
C ASP A 12 -26.33 41.56 20.34
N ALA A 13 -26.60 40.95 19.18
CA ALA A 13 -25.62 40.61 18.17
C ALA A 13 -25.41 41.81 17.25
N GLY A 14 -24.33 42.56 17.47
CA GLY A 14 -23.85 43.56 16.53
C GLY A 14 -23.11 42.91 15.36
N VAL A 15 -23.84 42.56 14.31
CA VAL A 15 -23.27 42.31 12.97
C VAL A 15 -22.79 43.64 12.40
N ARG A 16 -21.48 43.77 12.18
CA ARG A 16 -20.91 44.77 11.26
C ARG A 16 -20.04 44.06 10.25
N ASP A 17 -20.47 44.20 9.00
CA ASP A 17 -19.76 43.89 7.77
C ASP A 17 -18.29 44.33 7.83
N GLY A 18 -17.42 43.34 7.69
CA GLY A 18 -16.03 43.50 7.29
C GLY A 18 -15.80 42.57 6.11
N SER A 19 -15.84 43.13 4.91
CA SER A 19 -15.63 42.46 3.62
C SER A 19 -14.42 41.52 3.63
N PHE A 20 -14.67 40.21 3.56
CA PHE A 20 -13.66 39.23 3.21
C PHE A 20 -13.31 39.38 1.73
N VAL A 21 -12.14 39.95 1.45
CA VAL A 21 -11.49 39.83 0.15
C VAL A 21 -11.04 38.37 0.03
N GLN A 22 -11.79 37.61 -0.76
CA GLN A 22 -11.45 36.27 -1.17
C GLN A 22 -10.21 36.32 -2.08
N GLY A 23 -9.04 36.24 -1.46
CA GLY A 23 -7.78 36.00 -2.15
C GLY A 23 -7.73 34.54 -2.59
N SER A 24 -8.13 34.28 -3.83
CA SER A 24 -7.87 33.01 -4.51
C SER A 24 -6.36 32.76 -4.54
N SER A 25 -5.92 31.67 -3.91
CA SER A 25 -4.54 31.21 -4.02
C SER A 25 -4.48 29.68 -4.07
N SER A 26 -4.33 29.20 -5.30
CA SER A 26 -3.67 27.97 -5.76
C SER A 26 -4.27 26.62 -5.40
N ASP A 27 -5.12 26.15 -6.33
CA ASP A 27 -5.41 24.76 -6.66
C ASP A 27 -4.13 23.99 -7.08
N LEU A 28 -3.51 23.22 -6.18
CA LEU A 28 -2.34 22.35 -6.42
C LEU A 28 -2.39 21.20 -5.37
N ALA A 29 -2.23 19.90 -5.63
CA ALA A 29 -1.79 19.14 -6.79
C ALA A 29 -2.62 17.84 -6.86
N THR A 30 -3.31 17.64 -7.97
CA THR A 30 -3.85 16.34 -8.39
C THR A 30 -3.02 15.88 -9.58
N ILE A 31 -2.77 14.57 -9.68
CA ILE A 31 -2.22 13.92 -10.89
C ILE A 31 -3.06 14.23 -12.16
N VAL A 32 -4.25 14.83 -12.00
CA VAL A 32 -5.24 15.03 -13.06
C VAL A 32 -5.67 16.50 -13.06
N GLY A 33 -5.62 17.16 -14.22
CA GLY A 33 -6.32 18.42 -14.45
C GLY A 33 -7.83 18.29 -14.25
N SER A 34 -8.53 19.42 -14.26
CA SER A 34 -9.96 19.57 -14.02
C SER A 34 -10.76 18.37 -14.54
N TYR A 35 -11.38 17.65 -13.60
CA TYR A 35 -12.41 16.66 -13.88
C TYR A 35 -13.38 17.25 -14.92
N ASN A 36 -13.71 16.49 -15.96
CA ASN A 36 -14.81 16.86 -16.86
C ASN A 36 -15.99 17.32 -16.00
N GLU A 37 -16.42 18.57 -16.18
CA GLU A 37 -17.36 19.32 -15.33
C GLU A 37 -18.79 18.75 -15.29
N SER A 38 -19.00 17.49 -15.68
CA SER A 38 -20.34 16.89 -15.73
C SER A 38 -20.54 15.61 -14.90
N PHE A 39 -19.51 14.85 -14.47
CA PHE A 39 -19.77 13.64 -13.66
C PHE A 39 -18.66 13.25 -12.65
N GLN A 40 -18.98 13.41 -11.36
CA GLN A 40 -18.68 12.56 -10.19
C GLN A 40 -17.25 12.52 -9.56
N ARG A 41 -17.27 12.27 -8.24
CA ARG A 41 -16.24 12.50 -7.19
C ARG A 41 -15.00 11.59 -7.30
N PRO A 42 -13.83 11.98 -6.74
CA PRO A 42 -12.65 11.13 -6.74
C PRO A 42 -12.88 9.90 -5.86
N THR A 43 -12.82 8.70 -6.45
CA THR A 43 -12.94 7.43 -5.72
C THR A 43 -11.60 6.75 -5.47
N PHE A 44 -10.57 7.11 -6.22
CA PHE A 44 -9.20 6.68 -5.99
C PHE A 44 -8.48 7.60 -5.00
N PRO A 45 -7.49 7.08 -4.26
CA PRO A 45 -6.57 7.90 -3.49
C PRO A 45 -5.84 8.93 -4.38
N GLN A 46 -5.64 10.14 -3.86
CA GLN A 46 -4.81 11.15 -4.52
C GLN A 46 -3.33 10.79 -4.37
N TYR A 47 -2.50 11.23 -5.30
CA TYR A 47 -1.05 11.07 -5.21
C TYR A 47 -0.37 12.42 -5.09
N SER A 48 0.59 12.50 -4.18
CA SER A 48 1.43 13.67 -3.96
C SER A 48 2.91 13.29 -3.87
N SER A 49 3.74 14.07 -4.56
CA SER A 49 5.19 14.03 -4.38
C SER A 49 5.58 15.05 -3.30
N VAL A 50 6.30 14.62 -2.26
CA VAL A 50 6.69 15.47 -1.12
C VAL A 50 8.21 15.52 -0.92
N SER A 51 8.68 16.48 -0.15
CA SER A 51 10.09 16.59 0.25
C SER A 51 10.51 15.54 1.29
N SER A 52 9.58 15.08 2.13
CA SER A 52 9.78 14.01 3.11
C SER A 52 8.42 13.39 3.50
N SER A 53 8.30 12.07 3.47
CA SER A 53 7.16 11.37 4.10
C SER A 53 7.45 11.17 5.59
N CYS A 54 6.44 11.30 6.46
CA CYS A 54 6.67 11.35 7.91
C CYS A 54 6.09 10.18 8.72
N GLY A 55 5.58 9.11 8.09
CA GLY A 55 5.03 7.96 8.81
C GLY A 55 5.89 6.69 8.76
N VAL A 56 6.08 6.04 9.92
CA VAL A 56 6.91 4.84 10.03
C VAL A 56 6.35 3.66 9.22
N PRO A 57 5.02 3.40 9.21
CA PRO A 57 4.44 2.41 8.31
C PRO A 57 4.77 2.67 6.84
N GLN A 58 4.63 3.93 6.40
CA GLN A 58 4.85 4.36 5.03
C GLN A 58 6.33 4.19 4.64
N ILE A 59 7.26 4.54 5.54
CA ILE A 59 8.70 4.32 5.32
C ILE A 59 8.99 2.83 5.19
N TYR A 60 8.53 2.00 6.13
CA TYR A 60 8.81 0.57 6.12
C TYR A 60 8.27 -0.11 4.86
N CYS A 61 6.96 0.01 4.61
CA CYS A 61 6.30 -0.67 3.50
C CYS A 61 6.91 -0.26 2.16
N ARG A 62 7.14 1.04 1.95
CA ARG A 62 7.75 1.54 0.71
C ARG A 62 9.19 1.10 0.54
N SER A 63 9.98 1.08 1.61
CA SER A 63 11.36 0.61 1.57
C SER A 63 11.43 -0.87 1.19
N MET A 64 10.50 -1.67 1.70
CA MET A 64 10.42 -3.10 1.44
C MET A 64 9.98 -3.45 0.00
N LEU A 65 9.26 -2.56 -0.70
CA LEU A 65 8.91 -2.77 -2.12
C LEU A 65 10.14 -3.08 -2.98
N SER A 66 11.27 -2.42 -2.71
CA SER A 66 12.51 -2.56 -3.49
C SER A 66 13.11 -3.98 -3.47
N SER A 67 12.76 -4.79 -2.46
CA SER A 67 13.20 -6.18 -2.34
C SER A 67 12.54 -7.13 -3.35
N GLY A 68 11.43 -6.70 -3.97
CA GLY A 68 10.73 -7.50 -4.99
C GLY A 68 9.94 -8.69 -4.44
N HIS A 69 9.79 -8.83 -3.12
CA HIS A 69 9.02 -9.92 -2.51
C HIS A 69 7.50 -9.65 -2.44
N GLY A 70 7.05 -8.42 -2.71
CA GLY A 70 5.66 -8.00 -2.65
C GLY A 70 5.46 -6.82 -1.68
N PHE A 71 4.30 -6.74 -1.06
CA PHE A 71 4.00 -5.83 0.04
C PHE A 71 4.58 -6.36 1.35
N GLY A 72 5.47 -5.59 1.99
CA GLY A 72 5.97 -5.91 3.34
C GLY A 72 5.17 -5.12 4.39
N PRO A 73 4.27 -5.75 5.16
CA PRO A 73 3.49 -5.05 6.18
C PRO A 73 4.37 -4.55 7.31
N SER A 74 4.18 -3.31 7.76
CA SER A 74 4.87 -2.77 8.93
C SER A 74 4.32 -3.30 10.26
N ASN A 75 3.10 -3.82 10.23
CA ASN A 75 2.50 -4.59 11.32
C ASN A 75 2.19 -6.00 10.78
N ILE A 76 3.13 -6.93 10.99
CA ILE A 76 3.08 -8.31 10.46
C ILE A 76 1.98 -9.12 11.13
N THR A 77 1.78 -8.93 12.43
CA THR A 77 0.71 -9.60 13.20
C THR A 77 -0.68 -9.16 12.72
N GLY A 78 -0.84 -7.91 12.31
CA GLY A 78 -2.07 -7.37 11.73
C GLY A 78 -3.16 -7.12 12.77
N ASP A 79 -4.43 -7.15 12.33
CA ASP A 79 -5.59 -6.99 13.20
C ASP A 79 -5.84 -8.24 14.06
N ILE A 80 -5.84 -8.08 15.38
CA ILE A 80 -6.10 -9.15 16.36
C ILE A 80 -7.61 -9.44 16.55
N ASN A 81 -8.50 -8.70 15.90
CA ASN A 81 -9.95 -8.91 15.97
C ASN A 81 -10.48 -9.92 14.93
N ARG A 82 -9.60 -10.52 14.12
CA ARG A 82 -9.93 -11.60 13.18
C ARG A 82 -10.10 -12.96 13.89
N PRO A 83 -10.69 -13.99 13.24
CA PRO A 83 -10.86 -15.31 13.85
C PRO A 83 -9.55 -15.91 14.38
N ALA A 84 -9.62 -16.68 15.47
CA ALA A 84 -8.44 -17.19 16.17
C ALA A 84 -7.58 -18.10 15.27
N GLU A 85 -8.23 -18.92 14.46
CA GLU A 85 -7.63 -19.78 13.46
C GLU A 85 -6.85 -18.96 12.43
N HIS A 86 -7.42 -17.84 11.96
CA HIS A 86 -6.73 -16.93 11.06
C HIS A 86 -5.58 -16.18 11.75
N ILE A 87 -5.69 -15.84 13.04
CA ILE A 87 -4.56 -15.25 13.79
C ILE A 87 -3.39 -16.23 13.82
N TYR A 88 -3.68 -17.49 14.13
CA TYR A 88 -2.69 -18.57 14.22
C TYR A 88 -2.00 -18.83 12.87
N ASP A 89 -2.79 -18.98 11.81
CA ASP A 89 -2.29 -19.30 10.48
C ASP A 89 -1.62 -18.09 9.81
N GLY A 90 -1.97 -16.86 10.18
CA GLY A 90 -1.61 -15.65 9.45
C GLY A 90 -2.44 -15.47 8.17
N ALA A 91 -2.04 -14.55 7.30
CA ALA A 91 -2.77 -14.26 6.06
C ALA A 91 -2.62 -15.38 5.02
N ASN A 92 -3.69 -15.81 4.38
CA ASN A 92 -3.76 -16.95 3.46
C ASN A 92 -3.99 -16.53 2.00
N ILE A 93 -3.55 -17.39 1.08
CA ILE A 93 -4.05 -17.32 -0.30
C ILE A 93 -5.58 -17.41 -0.25
N GLY A 94 -6.27 -16.51 -0.94
CA GLY A 94 -7.73 -16.42 -0.88
C GLY A 94 -8.26 -15.24 -0.10
N ASP A 95 -7.45 -14.68 0.79
CA ASP A 95 -7.88 -13.57 1.64
C ASP A 95 -8.19 -12.34 0.80
N VAL A 96 -9.32 -11.72 1.08
CA VAL A 96 -9.70 -10.41 0.57
C VAL A 96 -9.60 -9.42 1.73
N GLY A 97 -9.00 -8.26 1.45
CA GLY A 97 -8.76 -7.24 2.46
C GLY A 97 -8.22 -5.95 1.88
N TYR A 98 -7.80 -5.05 2.75
CA TYR A 98 -7.17 -3.78 2.40
C TYR A 98 -5.98 -3.51 3.33
N VAL A 99 -5.15 -2.53 2.98
CA VAL A 99 -4.05 -2.08 3.84
C VAL A 99 -4.47 -0.80 4.56
N ASP A 100 -4.32 -0.78 5.88
CA ASP A 100 -4.65 0.39 6.70
C ASP A 100 -3.50 1.42 6.78
N GLU A 101 -3.76 2.53 7.46
CA GLU A 101 -2.77 3.59 7.72
C GLU A 101 -1.57 3.15 8.58
N TYR A 102 -1.68 2.03 9.30
CA TYR A 102 -0.62 1.43 10.11
C TYR A 102 0.22 0.43 9.32
N GLY A 103 -0.09 0.23 8.03
CA GLY A 103 0.57 -0.72 7.15
C GLY A 103 0.33 -2.17 7.54
N ALA A 104 -0.78 -2.45 8.22
CA ALA A 104 -1.30 -3.80 8.44
C ALA A 104 -2.18 -4.22 7.26
N PHE A 105 -2.19 -5.51 6.94
CA PHE A 105 -3.25 -6.09 6.12
C PHE A 105 -4.47 -6.38 6.99
N VAL A 106 -5.59 -5.74 6.66
CA VAL A 106 -6.89 -5.92 7.32
C VAL A 106 -7.66 -6.99 6.57
N TYR A 107 -7.77 -8.16 7.20
CA TYR A 107 -8.52 -9.31 6.67
C TYR A 107 -10.03 -9.05 6.70
N CYS A 108 -10.73 -9.32 5.60
CA CYS A 108 -12.18 -9.20 5.52
C CYS A 108 -12.91 -10.54 5.38
N PHE A 109 -12.39 -11.48 4.59
CA PHE A 109 -12.90 -12.86 4.40
C PHE A 109 -11.95 -13.62 3.46
N ASN A 110 -12.06 -14.95 3.39
CA ASN A 110 -11.31 -15.77 2.44
C ASN A 110 -12.27 -16.38 1.39
N ILE A 111 -12.01 -16.23 0.10
CA ILE A 111 -12.96 -16.67 -0.95
C ILE A 111 -13.02 -18.19 -1.12
N PHE A 112 -12.00 -18.94 -0.68
CA PHE A 112 -11.95 -20.39 -0.79
C PHE A 112 -12.63 -21.10 0.37
N GLN A 113 -12.99 -20.36 1.43
CA GLN A 113 -13.61 -20.92 2.62
C GLN A 113 -15.13 -20.80 2.57
N GLU A 114 -15.81 -21.86 2.99
CA GLU A 114 -17.26 -21.86 3.15
C GLU A 114 -17.71 -20.85 4.21
N ARG A 115 -18.94 -20.33 4.11
CA ARG A 115 -19.44 -19.28 4.99
C ARG A 115 -19.32 -19.59 6.49
N ASN A 116 -19.50 -20.87 6.85
CA ASN A 116 -19.51 -21.34 8.24
C ASN A 116 -18.12 -21.82 8.71
N ASP A 117 -17.09 -21.65 7.88
CA ASP A 117 -15.73 -22.05 8.24
C ASP A 117 -15.19 -21.18 9.40
N PRO A 118 -14.46 -21.76 10.37
CA PRO A 118 -13.87 -21.00 11.48
C PRO A 118 -12.93 -19.86 11.03
N LEU A 119 -12.30 -19.97 9.86
CA LEU A 119 -11.47 -18.91 9.28
C LEU A 119 -12.29 -17.70 8.81
N GLN A 120 -13.59 -17.87 8.57
CA GLN A 120 -14.44 -16.76 8.18
C GLN A 120 -14.80 -15.88 9.39
N PRO A 121 -14.84 -14.55 9.21
CA PRO A 121 -15.29 -13.68 10.28
C PRO A 121 -16.78 -13.85 10.53
N LYS A 122 -17.18 -13.72 11.80
CA LYS A 122 -18.56 -13.94 12.25
C LYS A 122 -19.56 -13.02 11.57
N ASP A 123 -19.11 -11.83 11.18
CA ASP A 123 -19.91 -10.80 10.52
C ASP A 123 -19.80 -10.87 8.98
N ILE A 124 -19.29 -11.96 8.39
CA ILE A 124 -19.12 -12.11 6.92
C ILE A 124 -20.37 -11.64 6.15
N PRO A 125 -20.20 -10.89 5.05
CA PRO A 125 -21.35 -10.27 4.41
C PRO A 125 -22.44 -11.26 3.99
N ALA A 126 -23.72 -10.87 4.09
CA ALA A 126 -24.85 -11.76 3.79
C ALA A 126 -24.83 -12.25 2.34
N THR A 127 -24.28 -11.46 1.41
CA THR A 127 -24.18 -11.83 -0.01
C THR A 127 -22.88 -12.55 -0.37
N PHE A 128 -22.02 -12.85 0.60
CA PHE A 128 -20.82 -13.64 0.35
C PHE A 128 -21.18 -15.00 -0.26
N VAL A 129 -20.61 -15.25 -1.44
CA VAL A 129 -20.69 -16.52 -2.16
C VAL A 129 -19.27 -17.06 -2.25
N PRO A 130 -18.92 -18.19 -1.62
CA PRO A 130 -17.59 -18.77 -1.75
C PRO A 130 -17.31 -19.13 -3.21
N LEU A 131 -16.02 -19.18 -3.57
CA LEU A 131 -15.63 -19.63 -4.89
C LEU A 131 -16.05 -21.11 -5.03
N PRO A 132 -16.82 -21.49 -6.08
CA PRO A 132 -17.33 -22.85 -6.22
C PRO A 132 -16.24 -23.92 -6.43
N LEU A 133 -15.04 -23.49 -6.80
CA LEU A 133 -13.90 -24.36 -7.04
C LEU A 133 -12.93 -24.22 -5.86
N PRO A 134 -12.71 -25.27 -5.06
CA PRO A 134 -11.73 -25.23 -4.00
C PRO A 134 -10.33 -25.07 -4.59
N LEU A 135 -9.46 -24.38 -3.84
CA LEU A 135 -8.06 -24.26 -4.20
C LEU A 135 -7.41 -25.65 -4.21
N SER A 136 -6.87 -26.08 -5.36
CA SER A 136 -6.18 -27.36 -5.46
C SER A 136 -4.68 -27.21 -5.22
N ASN A 137 -4.00 -28.30 -4.85
CA ASN A 137 -2.54 -28.32 -4.74
C ASN A 137 -1.83 -28.02 -6.07
N GLU A 138 -2.52 -28.16 -7.21
CA GLU A 138 -2.00 -27.83 -8.54
C GLU A 138 -2.08 -26.33 -8.84
N ASP A 139 -2.82 -25.55 -8.05
CA ASP A 139 -2.95 -24.10 -8.22
C ASP A 139 -1.92 -23.31 -7.41
N VAL A 140 -1.18 -23.98 -6.53
CA VAL A 140 -0.29 -23.36 -5.55
C VAL A 140 1.11 -23.96 -5.65
N THR A 141 2.11 -23.08 -5.60
CA THR A 141 3.50 -23.46 -5.35
C THR A 141 3.84 -23.20 -3.89
N PHE A 142 4.45 -24.18 -3.23
CA PHE A 142 4.92 -24.07 -1.86
C PHE A 142 6.42 -24.37 -1.77
N ILE A 143 7.16 -23.47 -1.13
CA ILE A 143 8.60 -23.57 -0.93
C ILE A 143 8.86 -23.36 0.58
N PRO A 144 9.11 -24.42 1.36
CA PRO A 144 9.19 -24.33 2.83
C PRO A 144 10.35 -23.45 3.33
N ASP A 145 11.49 -23.48 2.65
CA ASP A 145 12.71 -22.75 3.06
C ASP A 145 13.08 -21.67 2.04
N TYR A 146 12.08 -20.92 1.55
CA TYR A 146 12.31 -19.90 0.52
C TYR A 146 13.29 -18.82 0.99
N HIS A 147 13.14 -18.35 2.23
CA HIS A 147 14.16 -17.59 2.94
C HIS A 147 14.84 -18.52 3.94
N SER A 148 16.14 -18.77 3.76
CA SER A 148 16.89 -19.59 4.71
C SER A 148 16.98 -18.92 6.09
N PRO A 149 17.17 -19.70 7.17
CA PRO A 149 17.45 -19.14 8.50
C PRO A 149 18.58 -18.10 8.47
N GLY A 150 18.41 -17.01 9.22
CA GLY A 150 19.33 -15.88 9.25
C GLY A 150 19.26 -14.95 8.03
N THR A 151 18.22 -15.07 7.20
CA THR A 151 17.98 -14.13 6.09
C THR A 151 17.73 -12.72 6.61
N VAL A 152 18.29 -11.74 5.91
CA VAL A 152 18.17 -10.31 6.23
C VAL A 152 17.78 -9.57 4.97
N VAL A 153 16.62 -8.92 4.98
CA VAL A 153 16.13 -8.05 3.91
C VAL A 153 16.31 -6.61 4.35
N VAL A 154 17.06 -5.83 3.56
CA VAL A 154 17.38 -4.44 3.86
C VAL A 154 17.06 -3.56 2.66
N SER A 155 16.63 -2.33 2.94
CA SER A 155 16.46 -1.31 1.90
C SER A 155 17.79 -0.83 1.34
N GLU A 156 17.76 -0.24 0.14
CA GLU A 156 18.94 0.36 -0.50
C GLU A 156 19.68 1.33 0.44
N GLY A 157 21.02 1.20 0.50
CA GLY A 157 21.89 2.07 1.30
C GLY A 157 22.04 1.68 2.78
N VAL A 158 21.43 0.57 3.21
CA VAL A 158 21.73 -0.10 4.48
C VAL A 158 22.77 -1.20 4.25
N HIS A 159 23.88 -1.12 4.96
CA HIS A 159 24.91 -2.14 4.97
C HIS A 159 24.74 -3.04 6.18
N VAL A 160 24.87 -4.36 5.97
CA VAL A 160 24.82 -5.38 7.02
C VAL A 160 26.13 -6.14 7.06
N SER A 161 26.67 -6.34 8.26
CA SER A 161 27.81 -7.20 8.55
C SER A 161 27.37 -8.34 9.47
N ARG A 162 27.63 -9.59 9.08
CA ARG A 162 27.33 -10.76 9.91
C ARG A 162 28.48 -11.00 10.88
N VAL A 163 28.20 -10.89 12.18
CA VAL A 163 29.19 -11.04 13.25
C VAL A 163 29.22 -12.47 13.76
N GLU A 164 28.04 -13.08 13.90
CA GLU A 164 27.86 -14.45 14.39
C GLU A 164 26.60 -15.05 13.74
N GLU A 165 26.64 -16.33 13.36
CA GLU A 165 25.51 -17.01 12.68
C GLU A 165 24.58 -17.74 13.66
N SER A 166 25.06 -18.12 14.85
CA SER A 166 24.27 -18.85 15.83
C SER A 166 24.81 -18.64 17.25
N PRO A 167 24.08 -17.90 18.12
CA PRO A 167 22.89 -17.09 17.82
C PRO A 167 23.21 -15.96 16.83
N LEU A 168 22.23 -15.56 16.01
CA LEU A 168 22.45 -14.58 14.96
C LEU A 168 22.79 -13.20 15.54
N ARG A 169 23.98 -12.67 15.19
CA ARG A 169 24.41 -11.30 15.52
C ARG A 169 24.79 -10.53 14.26
N LEU A 170 24.18 -9.36 14.09
CA LEU A 170 24.32 -8.52 12.91
C LEU A 170 24.65 -7.08 13.31
N ASP A 171 25.56 -6.47 12.57
CA ASP A 171 25.85 -5.04 12.64
C ASP A 171 25.29 -4.35 11.39
N PHE A 172 24.59 -3.24 11.60
CA PHE A 172 24.03 -2.41 10.54
C PHE A 172 24.68 -1.04 10.54
N SER A 173 24.95 -0.52 9.35
CA SER A 173 25.36 0.86 9.14
C SER A 173 24.61 1.48 7.97
N SER A 174 24.26 2.75 8.09
CA SER A 174 23.54 3.48 7.04
C SER A 174 23.88 4.97 7.05
N SER A 175 24.01 5.55 5.86
CA SER A 175 24.11 7.00 5.64
C SER A 175 22.88 7.58 4.94
N VAL A 176 21.95 6.71 4.50
CA VAL A 176 20.70 7.15 3.88
C VAL A 176 19.79 7.79 4.92
N ARG A 177 18.87 8.63 4.45
CA ARG A 177 17.94 9.30 5.37
C ARG A 177 17.02 8.29 6.01
N GLU A 178 16.40 7.48 5.17
CA GLU A 178 15.41 6.49 5.52
C GLU A 178 15.72 5.12 4.98
N GLY A 179 15.19 4.11 5.67
CA GLY A 179 15.35 2.72 5.33
C GLY A 179 14.64 1.83 6.31
N ALA A 180 14.61 0.55 5.95
CA ALA A 180 13.99 -0.49 6.73
C ALA A 180 14.81 -1.78 6.67
N VAL A 181 14.68 -2.57 7.73
CA VAL A 181 15.33 -3.86 7.92
C VAL A 181 14.28 -4.87 8.37
N LEU A 182 14.34 -6.06 7.81
CA LEU A 182 13.63 -7.26 8.23
C LEU A 182 14.67 -8.37 8.42
N VAL A 183 14.73 -8.92 9.63
CA VAL A 183 15.55 -10.10 9.97
C VAL A 183 14.62 -11.29 10.15
N LEU A 184 15.00 -12.43 9.58
CA LEU A 184 14.26 -13.69 9.64
C LEU A 184 15.16 -14.78 10.29
N PRO A 185 15.25 -14.83 11.63
CA PRO A 185 16.15 -15.78 12.31
C PRO A 185 15.86 -17.24 11.93
N ALA A 186 14.60 -17.68 12.00
CA ALA A 186 14.17 -19.01 11.59
C ALA A 186 13.90 -19.15 10.09
N GLY A 187 14.14 -18.12 9.28
CA GLY A 187 13.79 -18.12 7.86
C GLY A 187 12.30 -17.90 7.61
N ALA A 188 11.85 -18.19 6.39
CA ALA A 188 10.45 -18.11 6.01
C ALA A 188 10.11 -19.00 4.81
N SER A 189 8.90 -19.56 4.85
CA SER A 189 8.31 -20.27 3.71
C SER A 189 7.69 -19.30 2.71
N ARG A 190 7.43 -19.78 1.51
CA ARG A 190 6.71 -19.06 0.45
C ARG A 190 5.61 -19.93 -0.13
N GLU A 191 4.45 -19.31 -0.30
CA GLU A 191 3.31 -19.88 -0.99
C GLU A 191 2.83 -18.88 -2.06
N ASP A 192 2.61 -19.34 -3.30
CA ASP A 192 2.17 -18.49 -4.41
C ASP A 192 1.15 -19.23 -5.30
N LEU A 193 0.09 -18.52 -5.69
CA LEU A 193 -0.81 -18.94 -6.78
C LEU A 193 -0.04 -18.96 -8.10
N ILE A 194 -0.18 -20.06 -8.84
CA ILE A 194 0.46 -20.24 -10.15
C ILE A 194 -0.18 -19.33 -11.20
N ASP A 195 -1.51 -19.30 -11.22
CA ASP A 195 -2.26 -18.51 -12.20
C ASP A 195 -3.45 -17.79 -11.53
N PRO A 196 -3.25 -16.56 -11.04
CA PRO A 196 -4.33 -15.74 -10.50
C PRO A 196 -5.44 -15.43 -11.52
N SER A 197 -5.18 -15.54 -12.83
CA SER A 197 -6.16 -15.19 -13.86
C SER A 197 -7.38 -16.10 -13.88
N LYS A 198 -7.25 -17.33 -13.36
CA LYS A 198 -8.36 -18.28 -13.16
C LYS A 198 -9.49 -17.70 -12.31
N PHE A 199 -9.18 -16.74 -11.43
CA PHE A 199 -10.14 -16.17 -10.48
C PHE A 199 -10.74 -14.83 -10.97
N TYR A 200 -10.29 -14.31 -12.11
CA TYR A 200 -10.68 -12.97 -12.59
C TYR A 200 -12.18 -12.83 -12.82
N THR A 201 -12.83 -13.82 -13.45
CA THR A 201 -14.27 -13.80 -13.69
C THR A 201 -15.08 -13.79 -12.40
N TYR A 202 -14.66 -14.60 -11.41
CA TYR A 202 -15.32 -14.60 -10.10
C TYR A 202 -15.14 -13.25 -9.40
N ILE A 203 -13.91 -12.72 -9.38
CA ILE A 203 -13.61 -11.42 -8.76
C ILE A 203 -14.41 -10.30 -9.44
N LYS A 204 -14.48 -10.27 -10.77
CA LYS A 204 -15.30 -9.31 -11.52
C LYS A 204 -16.75 -9.31 -11.01
N ASN A 205 -17.34 -10.50 -10.91
CA ASN A 205 -18.74 -10.66 -10.52
C ASN A 205 -19.04 -10.29 -9.06
N GLN A 206 -18.01 -10.19 -8.21
CA GLN A 206 -18.16 -9.91 -6.77
C GLN A 206 -17.59 -8.56 -6.33
N ALA A 207 -16.62 -8.00 -7.05
CA ALA A 207 -15.83 -6.83 -6.61
C ALA A 207 -16.71 -5.65 -6.20
N ALA A 208 -17.73 -5.30 -6.98
CA ALA A 208 -18.63 -4.20 -6.66
C ALA A 208 -19.38 -4.42 -5.33
N ARG A 209 -19.82 -5.65 -5.05
CA ARG A 209 -20.49 -6.01 -3.80
C ARG A 209 -19.52 -5.96 -2.62
N TRP A 210 -18.31 -6.49 -2.79
CA TRP A 210 -17.27 -6.42 -1.76
C TRP A 210 -16.97 -4.98 -1.35
N TYR A 211 -16.84 -4.08 -2.32
CA TYR A 211 -16.65 -2.66 -2.05
C TYR A 211 -17.77 -2.05 -1.20
N GLN A 212 -19.03 -2.38 -1.49
CA GLN A 212 -20.19 -1.89 -0.75
C GLN A 212 -20.26 -2.44 0.67
N GLU A 213 -20.14 -3.77 0.80
CA GLU A 213 -20.32 -4.45 2.07
C GLU A 213 -19.20 -4.13 3.05
N ILE A 214 -17.94 -4.14 2.60
CA ILE A 214 -16.79 -3.75 3.42
C ILE A 214 -16.94 -2.28 3.86
N SER A 215 -17.31 -1.38 2.95
CA SER A 215 -17.53 0.03 3.29
C SER A 215 -18.68 0.21 4.29
N SER A 216 -19.75 -0.58 4.19
CA SER A 216 -20.92 -0.50 5.09
C SER A 216 -20.64 -1.03 6.50
N LYS A 217 -19.74 -2.01 6.65
CA LYS A 217 -19.33 -2.52 7.96
C LYS A 217 -18.53 -1.51 8.75
N CYS A 218 -17.79 -0.64 8.07
CA CYS A 218 -17.02 0.39 8.73
C CYS A 218 -17.91 1.41 9.47
N THR A 219 -19.18 1.64 9.05
CA THR A 219 -20.00 2.80 9.45
C THR A 219 -20.66 2.76 10.85
N GLY A 220 -20.14 2.00 11.82
CA GLY A 220 -20.70 2.00 13.17
C GLY A 220 -20.50 3.34 13.89
N GLU A 221 -21.59 4.12 14.11
CA GLU A 221 -21.80 5.37 14.90
C GLU A 221 -20.73 6.50 14.90
N LYS A 222 -19.55 6.27 14.36
CA LYS A 222 -18.50 7.23 14.03
C LYS A 222 -18.33 7.19 12.52
N GLN A 223 -18.25 8.38 11.92
CA GLN A 223 -18.01 8.59 10.50
C GLN A 223 -16.64 7.98 10.14
N THR A 224 -16.62 6.72 9.74
CA THR A 224 -15.42 6.04 9.24
C THR A 224 -15.46 6.01 7.71
N PRO A 225 -14.30 6.14 7.05
CA PRO A 225 -14.25 6.32 5.63
C PRO A 225 -14.50 5.01 4.86
N THR A 226 -15.35 5.09 3.82
CA THR A 226 -15.45 4.16 2.69
C THR A 226 -14.05 3.76 2.18
N ILE A 227 -13.81 2.48 1.92
CA ILE A 227 -12.54 2.03 1.34
C ILE A 227 -12.37 2.64 -0.07
N PRO A 228 -11.25 3.33 -0.36
CA PRO A 228 -11.05 3.92 -1.67
C PRO A 228 -11.00 2.86 -2.78
N ASN A 229 -11.46 3.23 -3.97
CA ASN A 229 -11.32 2.40 -5.14
C ASN A 229 -9.83 2.16 -5.44
N GLY A 230 -9.48 0.93 -5.80
CA GLY A 230 -8.10 0.50 -6.02
C GLY A 230 -7.33 0.03 -4.79
N THR A 231 -7.90 0.13 -3.57
CA THR A 231 -7.24 -0.33 -2.33
C THR A 231 -7.73 -1.70 -1.83
N LEU A 232 -8.64 -2.35 -2.57
CA LEU A 232 -9.07 -3.71 -2.26
C LEU A 232 -8.09 -4.70 -2.89
N HIS A 233 -7.68 -5.69 -2.11
CA HIS A 233 -6.66 -6.65 -2.48
C HIS A 233 -7.16 -8.07 -2.27
N PHE A 234 -6.83 -8.94 -3.22
CA PHE A 234 -6.93 -10.39 -3.12
C PHE A 234 -5.52 -10.97 -2.94
N VAL A 235 -5.29 -11.75 -1.87
CA VAL A 235 -3.99 -12.36 -1.58
C VAL A 235 -3.75 -13.53 -2.52
N THR A 236 -2.69 -13.38 -3.31
CA THR A 236 -2.22 -14.37 -4.30
C THR A 236 -0.98 -15.11 -3.86
N GLY A 237 -0.31 -14.67 -2.79
CA GLY A 237 0.83 -15.37 -2.24
C GLY A 237 1.32 -14.74 -0.94
N VAL A 238 1.96 -15.54 -0.10
CA VAL A 238 2.41 -15.17 1.26
C VAL A 238 3.78 -15.78 1.59
N ASP A 239 4.63 -14.98 2.22
CA ASP A 239 5.87 -15.44 2.84
C ASP A 239 5.62 -15.48 4.34
N ARG A 240 5.75 -16.65 4.95
CA ARG A 240 5.43 -16.85 6.37
C ARG A 240 6.67 -17.11 7.18
N ALA A 241 6.83 -16.37 8.27
CA ALA A 241 7.89 -16.57 9.23
C ALA A 241 7.31 -16.92 10.59
N SER A 242 7.96 -17.82 11.33
CA SER A 242 7.65 -18.09 12.74
C SER A 242 8.45 -17.20 13.69
N SER A 243 9.45 -16.48 13.18
CA SER A 243 10.25 -15.51 13.92
C SER A 243 10.70 -14.37 13.01
N TRP A 244 10.54 -13.12 13.43
CA TRP A 244 11.01 -11.96 12.69
C TRP A 244 11.42 -10.81 13.60
N ALA A 245 12.20 -9.88 13.05
CA ALA A 245 12.49 -8.60 13.70
C ALA A 245 12.57 -7.49 12.65
N THR A 246 11.88 -6.37 12.92
CA THR A 246 11.84 -5.22 12.00
C THR A 246 12.46 -3.98 12.63
N ALA A 247 13.15 -3.18 11.83
CA ALA A 247 13.60 -1.84 12.22
C ALA A 247 13.40 -0.85 11.07
N THR A 248 13.02 0.38 11.41
CA THR A 248 12.76 1.45 10.43
C THR A 248 13.41 2.75 10.89
N PHE A 249 13.91 3.55 9.96
CA PHE A 249 14.45 4.89 10.22
C PHE A 249 14.22 5.84 9.01
N PRO A 250 14.27 7.18 9.17
CA PRO A 250 14.24 7.91 10.40
C PRO A 250 12.78 8.28 10.70
N TYR A 251 12.34 8.18 11.93
CA TYR A 251 11.12 8.88 12.31
C TYR A 251 11.43 10.28 12.85
N ARG A 252 12.63 10.48 13.43
CA ARG A 252 13.17 11.76 13.91
C ARG A 252 14.69 11.74 13.78
N ARG A 253 15.28 12.63 12.96
CA ARG A 253 16.75 12.78 12.92
C ARG A 253 17.23 13.59 14.13
N ILE A 254 18.21 13.06 14.86
CA ILE A 254 18.98 13.80 15.88
C ILE A 254 20.12 14.59 15.21
N ASP A 255 20.73 14.05 14.16
CA ASP A 255 21.70 14.74 13.30
C ASP A 255 21.66 14.18 11.86
N PRO A 256 21.45 15.03 10.84
CA PRO A 256 21.54 14.61 9.44
C PRO A 256 22.92 14.17 8.94
N GLN A 257 23.99 14.41 9.71
CA GLN A 257 25.38 14.25 9.30
C GLN A 257 26.05 12.95 9.81
N SER A 258 25.47 12.25 10.79
CA SER A 258 26.03 11.02 11.34
C SER A 258 25.56 9.77 10.58
N SER A 259 26.46 8.81 10.42
CA SER A 259 26.09 7.45 10.03
C SER A 259 25.31 6.80 11.16
N LEU A 260 24.16 6.21 10.85
CA LEU A 260 23.39 5.41 11.79
C LEU A 260 24.05 4.04 11.92
N ASN A 261 24.38 3.63 13.14
CA ASN A 261 24.92 2.31 13.44
C ASN A 261 24.06 1.66 14.53
N PHE A 262 23.64 0.42 14.29
CA PHE A 262 22.80 -0.35 15.21
C PHE A 262 23.06 -1.84 15.03
N GLN A 263 22.65 -2.65 16.00
CA GLN A 263 22.93 -4.09 15.98
C GLN A 263 21.67 -4.89 16.27
N TYR A 264 21.62 -6.09 15.71
CA TYR A 264 20.66 -7.13 16.08
C TYR A 264 21.43 -8.28 16.74
N ASP A 265 20.92 -8.76 17.86
CA ASP A 265 21.47 -9.87 18.62
C ASP A 265 20.31 -10.76 19.08
N GLU A 266 20.15 -11.91 18.43
CA GLU A 266 19.03 -12.84 18.63
C GLU A 266 18.93 -13.35 20.07
N ALA A 267 20.06 -13.54 20.74
CA ALA A 267 20.11 -14.04 22.11
C ALA A 267 19.87 -12.95 23.16
N SER A 268 19.77 -11.69 22.75
CA SER A 268 19.64 -10.55 23.64
C SER A 268 18.19 -10.09 23.79
N ASP A 269 17.89 -9.51 24.96
CA ASP A 269 16.65 -8.81 25.23
C ASP A 269 16.92 -7.40 25.77
N PRO A 270 16.60 -6.32 25.03
CA PRO A 270 16.07 -6.31 23.66
C PRO A 270 17.06 -6.84 22.62
N SER A 271 16.54 -7.43 21.54
CA SER A 271 17.37 -7.93 20.45
C SER A 271 18.02 -6.81 19.62
N TRP A 272 17.40 -5.63 19.57
CA TRP A 272 18.00 -4.45 18.93
C TRP A 272 18.86 -3.67 19.91
N LYS A 273 20.17 -3.54 19.62
CA LYS A 273 21.15 -2.76 20.38
C LYS A 273 21.52 -1.49 19.63
N ASN A 274 21.94 -0.47 20.37
CA ASN A 274 22.30 0.85 19.81
C ASN A 274 21.18 1.46 18.94
N ALA A 275 19.91 1.19 19.28
CA ALA A 275 18.73 1.53 18.48
C ALA A 275 18.35 3.03 18.48
N VAL A 276 19.27 3.93 18.82
CA VAL A 276 19.00 5.37 18.85
C VAL A 276 18.70 5.86 17.42
N GLY A 277 17.50 6.41 17.22
CA GLY A 277 17.04 6.87 15.91
C GLY A 277 16.30 5.82 15.09
N LEU A 278 16.22 4.58 15.57
CA LEU A 278 15.31 3.57 15.02
C LEU A 278 13.91 3.79 15.59
N THR A 279 12.91 3.52 14.77
CA THR A 279 11.59 3.13 15.26
C THR A 279 11.41 1.66 14.95
N THR A 280 11.49 0.85 16.00
CA THR A 280 10.95 -0.51 15.98
C THR A 280 9.47 -0.35 16.25
N LEU A 281 8.65 -0.43 15.20
CA LEU A 281 7.21 -0.42 15.38
C LEU A 281 6.84 -1.64 16.24
N TYR A 282 6.09 -1.36 17.32
CA TYR A 282 5.58 -2.32 18.30
C TYR A 282 6.61 -2.92 19.27
N ARG A 283 6.19 -2.97 20.53
CA ARG A 283 6.93 -3.40 21.73
C ARG A 283 7.10 -4.93 21.81
N HIS A 284 7.23 -5.60 20.67
CA HIS A 284 7.37 -7.06 20.62
C HIS A 284 8.82 -7.42 20.34
N HIS A 285 9.55 -7.47 21.44
CA HIS A 285 10.81 -8.17 21.58
C HIS A 285 10.60 -9.58 21.03
N LYS A 286 11.17 -9.91 19.87
CA LYS A 286 11.09 -11.25 19.29
C LYS A 286 9.62 -11.72 19.13
N GLU A 287 8.95 -11.38 18.04
CA GLU A 287 7.75 -12.14 17.63
C GLU A 287 8.23 -13.50 17.11
N SER A 288 8.73 -14.35 18.00
CA SER A 288 8.72 -15.79 17.83
C SER A 288 7.53 -16.28 18.61
N SER A 289 6.48 -16.72 17.92
CA SER A 289 5.37 -17.27 18.67
C SER A 289 5.73 -18.66 19.16
N SER A 290 5.95 -18.79 20.47
CA SER A 290 6.17 -20.10 21.09
C SER A 290 4.94 -21.01 20.97
N ASP A 291 3.77 -20.44 20.65
CA ASP A 291 2.53 -21.18 20.41
C ASP A 291 2.40 -21.74 18.97
N GLY A 292 3.31 -21.38 18.07
CA GLY A 292 3.29 -21.82 16.66
C GLY A 292 2.63 -20.85 15.67
N THR A 293 2.11 -19.70 16.13
CA THR A 293 1.58 -18.65 15.26
C THR A 293 2.65 -18.14 14.28
N VAL A 294 2.25 -17.93 13.03
CA VAL A 294 3.13 -17.44 11.96
C VAL A 294 2.71 -16.06 11.45
N GLY A 295 3.70 -15.23 11.12
CA GLY A 295 3.50 -13.88 10.57
C GLY A 295 3.68 -13.84 9.06
N ALA A 296 2.83 -13.09 8.36
CA ALA A 296 2.96 -12.82 6.93
C ALA A 296 3.95 -11.67 6.70
N VAL A 297 5.21 -11.99 6.45
CA VAL A 297 6.29 -10.99 6.29
C VAL A 297 6.32 -10.35 4.91
N PHE A 298 5.78 -11.04 3.90
CA PHE A 298 5.48 -10.46 2.58
C PHE A 298 4.18 -11.01 2.02
N LEU A 299 3.37 -10.12 1.45
CA LEU A 299 2.12 -10.44 0.76
C LEU A 299 2.23 -10.08 -0.71
N ARG A 300 1.59 -10.86 -1.57
CA ARG A 300 1.39 -10.50 -2.98
C ARG A 300 -0.07 -10.39 -3.26
N PHE A 301 -0.44 -9.30 -3.90
CA PHE A 301 -1.82 -8.99 -4.19
C PHE A 301 -2.13 -9.10 -5.67
N LEU A 302 -3.39 -9.43 -5.93
CA LEU A 302 -4.14 -8.97 -7.07
C LEU A 302 -4.99 -7.80 -6.59
N SER A 303 -4.62 -6.59 -6.99
CA SER A 303 -5.35 -5.38 -6.62
C SER A 303 -6.53 -5.17 -7.55
N ILE A 304 -7.64 -4.68 -6.98
CA ILE A 304 -8.94 -4.63 -7.63
C ILE A 304 -9.42 -3.18 -7.67
N ALA A 305 -9.92 -2.73 -8.82
CA ALA A 305 -10.69 -1.50 -8.93
C ALA A 305 -11.94 -1.70 -9.77
N VAL A 306 -13.03 -1.02 -9.41
CA VAL A 306 -14.31 -1.08 -10.13
C VAL A 306 -14.55 0.20 -10.90
N ASN A 307 -15.16 0.10 -12.08
CA ASN A 307 -15.61 1.24 -12.85
C ASN A 307 -17.00 1.69 -12.38
N LEU A 308 -17.10 2.96 -12.00
CA LEU A 308 -18.33 3.54 -11.48
C LEU A 308 -19.15 4.28 -12.55
N GLY A 309 -18.65 4.32 -13.79
CA GLY A 309 -19.10 5.26 -14.83
C GLY A 309 -20.14 4.78 -15.84
N GLY A 310 -20.78 3.61 -15.71
CA GLY A 310 -21.87 3.26 -16.64
C GLY A 310 -22.28 1.80 -16.85
N GLY A 311 -21.75 0.84 -16.09
CA GLY A 311 -22.23 -0.55 -16.13
C GLY A 311 -23.52 -0.77 -15.32
N PRO A 312 -24.18 -1.95 -15.43
CA PRO A 312 -25.33 -2.32 -14.57
C PRO A 312 -25.04 -2.25 -13.06
N GLY A 313 -23.76 -2.19 -12.66
CA GLY A 313 -23.30 -1.98 -11.27
C GLY A 313 -22.95 -0.54 -10.89
N ALA A 314 -22.97 0.42 -11.83
CA ALA A 314 -22.65 1.83 -11.59
C ALA A 314 -23.66 2.56 -10.68
N SER A 315 -24.89 2.06 -10.62
CA SER A 315 -25.94 2.56 -9.74
C SER A 315 -25.75 2.20 -8.26
N VAL A 316 -24.74 1.37 -7.93
CA VAL A 316 -24.71 0.67 -6.63
C VAL A 316 -23.64 1.23 -5.68
N MET A 317 -22.79 2.16 -6.11
CA MET A 317 -21.82 2.82 -5.23
C MET A 317 -22.11 4.33 -5.12
N GLU A 318 -23.11 4.68 -4.30
CA GLU A 318 -23.27 6.07 -3.85
C GLU A 318 -22.11 6.42 -2.91
N VAL A 319 -21.07 7.08 -3.43
CA VAL A 319 -20.02 7.66 -2.58
C VAL A 319 -20.64 8.83 -1.80
N PRO A 320 -20.67 8.83 -0.46
CA PRO A 320 -21.28 9.90 0.33
C PRO A 320 -20.72 11.29 -0.03
N ARG A 321 -21.58 12.32 -0.05
CA ARG A 321 -21.20 13.69 -0.46
C ARG A 321 -20.10 14.33 0.38
N THR A 322 -19.91 13.84 1.60
CA THR A 322 -18.96 14.34 2.59
C THR A 322 -17.51 13.94 2.32
N MET A 323 -17.25 13.00 1.40
CA MET A 323 -15.89 12.53 1.05
C MET A 323 -15.05 13.52 0.24
N ALA A 324 -15.64 14.58 -0.31
CA ALA A 324 -14.92 15.51 -1.17
C ALA A 324 -13.80 16.28 -0.42
N GLU A 325 -13.87 16.37 0.91
CA GLU A 325 -12.91 17.12 1.73
C GLU A 325 -11.77 16.24 2.31
N ASP A 326 -11.92 14.91 2.39
CA ASP A 326 -10.97 13.98 3.05
C ASP A 326 -10.55 12.78 2.15
N ILE A 327 -10.14 13.04 0.90
CA ILE A 327 -9.68 11.97 0.00
C ILE A 327 -8.30 11.47 0.47
N PRO A 328 -8.12 10.15 0.69
CA PRO A 328 -6.85 9.58 1.11
C PRO A 328 -5.72 9.88 0.13
N ARG A 329 -4.50 10.05 0.65
CA ARG A 329 -3.34 10.42 -0.18
C ARG A 329 -2.21 9.41 -0.08
N HIS A 330 -1.65 9.06 -1.23
CA HIS A 330 -0.36 8.41 -1.38
C HIS A 330 0.74 9.44 -1.45
N VAL A 331 1.81 9.20 -0.71
CA VAL A 331 2.92 10.13 -0.60
C VAL A 331 4.24 9.44 -0.93
N LEU A 332 4.95 9.96 -1.94
CA LEU A 332 6.31 9.54 -2.28
C LEU A 332 7.31 10.70 -2.17
N PRO A 333 8.54 10.45 -1.72
CA PRO A 333 9.60 11.45 -1.75
C PRO A 333 9.96 11.81 -3.20
N ALA A 334 10.10 13.10 -3.49
CA ALA A 334 10.36 13.63 -4.83
C ALA A 334 11.74 13.23 -5.40
N SER A 335 12.73 13.04 -4.53
CA SER A 335 14.11 12.76 -4.92
C SER A 335 14.72 11.66 -4.06
N GLU A 336 15.71 10.95 -4.60
CA GLU A 336 16.59 10.09 -3.81
C GLU A 336 17.31 10.99 -2.79
N LEU A 337 16.99 10.82 -1.51
CA LEU A 337 17.59 11.60 -0.43
C LEU A 337 19.00 11.07 -0.13
N GLN A 338 19.90 11.09 -1.12
CA GLN A 338 21.30 10.72 -0.95
C GLN A 338 22.03 11.79 -0.11
N GLY A 339 22.66 11.34 0.98
CA GLY A 339 23.20 12.14 2.08
C GLY A 339 24.30 13.17 1.74
N THR A 340 24.78 13.22 0.49
CA THR A 340 25.87 14.12 0.06
C THR A 340 25.58 14.88 -1.24
N ARG A 341 24.92 14.28 -2.25
CA ARG A 341 24.60 14.96 -3.53
C ARG A 341 23.54 16.06 -3.41
N ALA A 342 22.54 15.88 -2.56
CA ALA A 342 21.58 16.93 -2.23
C ALA A 342 22.24 18.18 -1.61
N ARG A 343 23.47 18.06 -1.09
CA ARG A 343 24.25 19.18 -0.54
C ARG A 343 24.79 20.09 -1.63
N PHE A 344 25.30 19.53 -2.73
CA PHE A 344 25.83 20.34 -3.84
C PHE A 344 24.74 21.14 -4.56
N GLN A 345 23.53 20.58 -4.68
CA GLN A 345 22.38 21.33 -5.20
C GLN A 345 21.91 22.43 -4.24
N LYS A 346 21.94 22.23 -2.92
CA LYS A 346 21.62 23.29 -1.93
C LYS A 346 22.69 24.37 -1.81
N LEU A 347 23.96 24.06 -2.08
CA LEU A 347 25.06 25.03 -2.06
C LEU A 347 25.14 25.88 -3.33
N LEU A 348 24.73 25.35 -4.48
CA LEU A 348 24.74 26.07 -5.77
C LEU A 348 23.41 26.76 -6.08
N GLY A 349 22.29 26.29 -5.54
CA GLY A 349 20.96 26.89 -5.70
C GLY A 349 20.59 27.75 -4.50
N GLY A 350 20.96 29.03 -4.54
CA GLY A 350 20.58 30.05 -3.55
C GLY A 350 19.08 30.36 -3.56
N PHE A 351 18.24 29.42 -3.16
CA PHE A 351 16.86 29.66 -2.76
C PHE A 351 16.53 28.74 -1.58
N SER A 352 16.51 29.32 -0.39
CA SER A 352 15.96 28.70 0.81
C SER A 352 14.46 28.49 0.61
N ARG A 353 14.06 27.38 -0.02
CA ARG A 353 12.69 26.86 0.15
C ARG A 353 12.54 26.61 1.65
N LYS A 354 11.78 27.47 2.33
CA LYS A 354 11.29 27.20 3.69
C LYS A 354 10.76 25.78 3.66
N ASP A 355 11.33 24.89 4.47
CA ASP A 355 10.76 23.57 4.72
C ASP A 355 9.35 23.83 5.22
N GLN A 356 8.37 23.70 4.32
CA GLN A 356 6.97 23.84 4.65
C GLN A 356 6.72 22.69 5.62
N LYS A 357 6.54 23.01 6.91
CA LYS A 357 6.03 22.05 7.88
C LYS A 357 4.68 21.62 7.35
N VAL A 358 4.66 20.52 6.60
CA VAL A 358 3.43 19.81 6.28
C VAL A 358 2.98 19.26 7.62
N SER A 359 1.93 19.90 8.17
CA SER A 359 1.19 19.33 9.28
C SER A 359 0.82 17.89 8.89
N PRO A 360 0.96 16.87 9.75
CA PRO A 360 0.56 15.51 9.41
C PRO A 360 -0.88 15.55 8.90
N CYS A 361 -1.06 15.29 7.61
CA CYS A 361 -2.37 15.26 7.00
C CYS A 361 -3.10 14.03 7.54
N PRO A 362 -4.34 14.15 8.03
CA PRO A 362 -5.00 13.08 8.79
C PRO A 362 -5.35 11.81 7.99
N HIS A 363 -4.96 11.66 6.72
CA HIS A 363 -5.39 10.54 5.86
C HIS A 363 -4.31 10.08 4.84
N GLU A 364 -3.06 9.90 5.27
CA GLU A 364 -2.00 9.29 4.44
C GLU A 364 -2.10 7.76 4.46
N ILE A 365 -2.32 7.14 3.30
CA ILE A 365 -2.33 5.68 3.16
C ILE A 365 -1.03 5.15 2.57
N VAL A 366 -0.70 3.90 2.89
CA VAL A 366 0.52 3.26 2.40
C VAL A 366 0.52 3.17 0.87
N PHE A 367 1.65 3.51 0.25
CA PHE A 367 1.79 3.50 -1.20
C PHE A 367 1.89 2.07 -1.75
N ASN A 368 1.04 1.75 -2.74
CA ASN A 368 1.13 0.54 -3.56
C ASN A 368 1.14 0.93 -5.05
N PRO A 369 2.13 0.48 -5.86
CA PRO A 369 2.18 0.76 -7.29
C PRO A 369 0.90 0.37 -8.06
N SER A 370 0.23 -0.70 -7.62
CA SER A 370 -0.98 -1.21 -8.25
C SER A 370 -2.12 -0.19 -8.27
N THR A 371 -2.24 0.71 -7.27
CA THR A 371 -3.30 1.73 -7.25
C THR A 371 -3.21 2.68 -8.45
N ILE A 372 -1.99 3.10 -8.81
CA ILE A 372 -1.76 3.98 -9.97
C ILE A 372 -2.02 3.23 -11.27
N LEU A 373 -1.59 1.97 -11.35
CA LEU A 373 -1.78 1.11 -12.51
C LEU A 373 -3.27 0.84 -12.78
N LEU A 374 -4.07 0.59 -11.74
CA LEU A 374 -5.52 0.39 -11.82
C LEU A 374 -6.23 1.62 -12.36
N GLN A 375 -5.87 2.82 -11.87
CA GLN A 375 -6.44 4.07 -12.36
C GLN A 375 -6.20 4.24 -13.86
N VAL A 376 -5.04 3.80 -14.34
CA VAL A 376 -4.68 3.92 -15.76
C VAL A 376 -5.43 2.92 -16.61
N LEU A 377 -5.57 1.68 -16.16
CA LEU A 377 -6.37 0.67 -16.85
C LEU A 377 -7.82 1.15 -17.09
N LEU A 378 -8.48 1.69 -16.05
CA LEU A 378 -9.85 2.20 -16.17
C LEU A 378 -9.95 3.47 -17.03
N ARG A 379 -8.90 4.28 -17.09
CA ARG A 379 -8.88 5.46 -17.97
C ARG A 379 -8.68 5.08 -19.44
N MET A 380 -7.84 4.07 -19.69
CA MET A 380 -7.57 3.57 -21.03
C MET A 380 -8.74 2.79 -21.61
N ASP A 381 -9.48 2.10 -20.75
CA ASP A 381 -10.72 1.44 -21.14
C ASP A 381 -11.86 1.77 -20.18
N PRO A 382 -12.55 2.90 -20.42
CA PRO A 382 -13.72 3.29 -19.65
C PRO A 382 -14.93 2.35 -19.81
N SER A 383 -14.87 1.36 -20.72
CA SER A 383 -15.93 0.37 -20.88
C SER A 383 -15.76 -0.86 -19.98
N ALA A 384 -14.56 -1.09 -19.46
CA ALA A 384 -14.31 -2.19 -18.54
C ALA A 384 -15.07 -1.99 -17.21
N GLU A 385 -15.61 -3.07 -16.67
CA GLU A 385 -16.32 -3.06 -15.37
C GLU A 385 -15.33 -3.11 -14.21
N VAL A 386 -14.24 -3.88 -14.37
CA VAL A 386 -13.22 -4.07 -13.34
C VAL A 386 -11.83 -3.98 -13.96
N ALA A 387 -10.91 -3.32 -13.25
CA ALA A 387 -9.48 -3.40 -13.52
C ALA A 387 -8.80 -4.29 -12.47
N LEU A 388 -7.90 -5.15 -12.92
CA LEU A 388 -7.14 -6.09 -12.08
C LEU A 388 -5.65 -5.96 -12.36
N VAL A 389 -4.85 -5.76 -11.30
CA VAL A 389 -3.39 -5.65 -11.39
C VAL A 389 -2.75 -6.63 -10.41
N PRO A 390 -2.18 -7.76 -10.89
CA PRO A 390 -1.34 -8.60 -10.06
C PRO A 390 0.01 -7.93 -9.81
N ASP A 391 0.57 -8.09 -8.62
CA ASP A 391 1.83 -7.45 -8.26
C ASP A 391 3.00 -7.90 -9.14
N SER A 392 2.90 -9.06 -9.80
CA SER A 392 3.88 -9.54 -10.78
C SER A 392 4.14 -8.55 -11.93
N VAL A 393 3.15 -7.71 -12.27
CA VAL A 393 3.27 -6.66 -13.30
C VAL A 393 4.36 -5.65 -12.96
N TRP A 394 4.41 -5.18 -11.71
CA TRP A 394 5.40 -4.18 -11.29
C TRP A 394 6.62 -4.80 -10.62
N ARG A 395 6.47 -5.92 -9.89
CA ARG A 395 7.58 -6.60 -9.19
C ARG A 395 8.70 -7.00 -10.14
N SER A 396 8.35 -7.58 -11.30
CA SER A 396 9.30 -7.95 -12.35
C SER A 396 10.02 -6.76 -13.00
N GLN A 397 9.54 -5.54 -12.75
CA GLN A 397 10.00 -4.31 -13.36
C GLN A 397 10.70 -3.38 -12.36
N LEU A 398 10.95 -3.83 -11.13
CA LEU A 398 11.69 -3.04 -10.14
C LEU A 398 13.18 -2.97 -10.49
N SER A 399 13.82 -1.85 -10.14
CA SER A 399 15.26 -1.65 -10.32
C SER A 399 16.07 -2.03 -9.08
N GLY A 400 15.41 -2.48 -8.00
CA GLY A 400 16.02 -2.70 -6.68
C GLY A 400 16.30 -1.40 -5.90
N ARG A 401 15.95 -0.24 -6.47
CA ARG A 401 16.17 1.06 -5.83
C ARG A 401 15.06 1.45 -4.86
N HIS A 402 15.38 2.38 -3.97
CA HIS A 402 14.40 3.00 -3.08
C HIS A 402 13.27 3.66 -3.87
N MET A 403 12.03 3.36 -3.51
CA MET A 403 10.86 3.87 -4.22
C MET A 403 10.66 5.37 -3.93
N THR A 404 10.88 6.18 -4.96
CA THR A 404 10.69 7.64 -4.97
C THR A 404 9.72 8.01 -6.08
N HIS A 405 9.26 9.26 -6.17
CA HIS A 405 8.47 9.70 -7.33
C HIS A 405 9.21 9.45 -8.65
N ALA A 406 10.51 9.81 -8.70
CA ALA A 406 11.33 9.58 -9.90
C ALA A 406 11.44 8.09 -10.24
N GLU A 407 11.60 7.21 -9.25
CA GLU A 407 11.67 5.78 -9.50
C GLU A 407 10.31 5.19 -9.88
N LEU A 408 9.20 5.69 -9.33
CA LEU A 408 7.86 5.35 -9.79
C LEU A 408 7.71 5.68 -11.27
N MET A 409 8.08 6.88 -11.72
CA MET A 409 7.99 7.25 -13.14
C MET A 409 8.83 6.33 -14.04
N ARG A 410 10.03 5.92 -13.58
CA ARG A 410 10.85 4.93 -14.30
C ARG A 410 10.20 3.54 -14.32
N LEU A 411 9.60 3.12 -13.22
CA LEU A 411 8.83 1.87 -13.13
C LEU A 411 7.67 1.86 -14.13
N MET A 412 6.86 2.94 -14.16
CA MET A 412 5.77 3.08 -15.12
C MET A 412 6.29 2.98 -16.55
N ASN A 413 7.40 3.67 -16.87
CA ASN A 413 8.04 3.61 -18.19
C ASN A 413 8.51 2.20 -18.58
N ARG A 414 8.99 1.39 -17.62
CA ARG A 414 9.35 -0.01 -17.89
C ARG A 414 8.11 -0.87 -18.15
N ILE A 415 7.06 -0.69 -17.35
CA ILE A 415 5.79 -1.40 -17.55
C ILE A 415 5.20 -1.09 -18.94
N ILE A 416 5.21 0.18 -19.36
CA ILE A 416 4.72 0.58 -20.70
C ILE A 416 5.44 -0.14 -21.84
N LYS A 417 6.75 -0.29 -21.72
CA LYS A 417 7.55 -0.93 -22.77
C LYS A 417 7.29 -2.43 -22.83
N ASN A 418 7.04 -3.04 -21.67
CA ASN A 418 7.03 -4.49 -21.52
C ASN A 418 5.63 -5.10 -21.46
N TYR A 419 4.57 -4.29 -21.31
CA TYR A 419 3.19 -4.74 -21.21
C TYR A 419 2.27 -4.00 -22.18
N SER A 420 1.20 -4.68 -22.55
CA SER A 420 0.05 -4.13 -23.28
C SER A 420 -1.18 -4.19 -22.37
N VAL A 421 -2.15 -3.32 -22.63
CA VAL A 421 -3.46 -3.41 -21.96
C VAL A 421 -4.36 -4.29 -22.80
N ILE A 422 -5.01 -5.23 -22.13
CA ILE A 422 -6.03 -6.10 -22.70
C ILE A 422 -7.31 -5.94 -21.91
N THR A 423 -8.43 -5.91 -22.63
CA THR A 423 -9.75 -6.01 -22.04
C THR A 423 -10.43 -7.25 -22.58
N ARG A 424 -10.90 -8.12 -21.68
CA ARG A 424 -11.65 -9.34 -22.01
C ARG A 424 -12.75 -9.50 -20.99
N ASP A 425 -13.97 -9.75 -21.46
CA ASP A 425 -15.15 -9.94 -20.61
C ASP A 425 -15.32 -8.80 -19.59
N ASP A 426 -15.16 -7.56 -20.02
CA ASP A 426 -15.16 -6.32 -19.21
C ASP A 426 -14.11 -6.26 -18.08
N ILE A 427 -13.07 -7.09 -18.15
CA ILE A 427 -11.92 -7.08 -17.25
C ILE A 427 -10.74 -6.45 -17.98
N CYS A 428 -10.25 -5.33 -17.47
CA CYS A 428 -9.06 -4.66 -17.97
C CYS A 428 -7.82 -5.05 -17.15
N THR A 429 -6.75 -5.51 -17.81
CA THR A 429 -5.51 -5.93 -17.13
C THR A 429 -4.28 -5.74 -18.02
N PHE A 430 -3.09 -5.89 -17.44
CA PHE A 430 -1.83 -5.87 -18.17
C PHE A 430 -1.45 -7.27 -18.66
N SER A 431 -1.02 -7.36 -19.92
CA SER A 431 -0.50 -8.59 -20.54
C SER A 431 0.92 -8.36 -21.04
N PRO A 432 1.89 -9.25 -20.74
CA PRO A 432 3.25 -9.12 -21.23
C PRO A 432 3.32 -9.02 -22.77
N ASN A 433 4.21 -8.15 -23.26
CA ASN A 433 4.55 -8.07 -24.68
C ASN A 433 5.42 -9.27 -25.04
N ILE A 434 4.79 -10.39 -25.43
CA ILE A 434 5.51 -11.56 -25.95
C ILE A 434 6.23 -11.17 -27.24
N SER A 435 7.52 -11.52 -27.35
CA SER A 435 8.33 -11.22 -28.54
C SER A 435 7.77 -11.92 -29.79
N ALA A 436 8.01 -11.35 -30.97
CA ALA A 436 7.48 -11.80 -32.28
C ALA A 436 7.76 -13.28 -32.67
N LYS A 437 8.53 -14.04 -31.88
CA LYS A 437 8.84 -15.46 -32.16
C LYS A 437 7.77 -16.47 -31.72
N GLU A 438 6.78 -16.07 -30.92
CA GLU A 438 5.65 -16.94 -30.50
C GLU A 438 4.31 -16.51 -31.13
N HIS A 439 4.35 -15.58 -32.08
CA HIS A 439 3.15 -14.97 -32.67
C HIS A 439 2.32 -15.91 -33.58
N GLU A 440 2.79 -17.12 -33.88
CA GLU A 440 2.11 -18.05 -34.80
C GLU A 440 1.08 -18.98 -34.15
N SER A 441 0.92 -19.01 -32.81
CA SER A 441 0.03 -19.98 -32.15
C SER A 441 -1.18 -19.39 -31.41
N ILE A 442 -1.33 -18.07 -31.30
CA ILE A 442 -2.44 -17.45 -30.53
C ILE A 442 -3.18 -16.43 -31.40
N SER A 443 -4.01 -16.92 -32.32
CA SER A 443 -5.03 -16.12 -33.00
C SER A 443 -6.39 -16.31 -32.35
N SER A 444 -6.69 -15.49 -31.35
CA SER A 444 -8.07 -15.07 -31.06
C SER A 444 -8.05 -13.57 -30.78
N VAL A 445 -8.91 -12.85 -31.49
CA VAL A 445 -8.90 -11.39 -31.60
C VAL A 445 -9.17 -10.76 -30.23
N SER A 446 -8.14 -10.23 -29.59
CA SER A 446 -8.24 -9.25 -28.52
C SER A 446 -7.52 -7.99 -28.95
N GLU A 447 -8.20 -6.85 -28.90
CA GLU A 447 -7.62 -5.55 -29.27
C GLU A 447 -6.54 -5.17 -28.22
N ARG A 448 -5.27 -5.35 -28.57
CA ARG A 448 -4.15 -4.94 -27.71
C ARG A 448 -3.95 -3.45 -27.87
N ARG A 449 -4.16 -2.69 -26.81
CA ARG A 449 -3.90 -1.24 -26.80
C ARG A 449 -2.56 -0.97 -26.13
N ARG A 450 -1.76 -0.12 -26.77
CA ARG A 450 -0.58 0.43 -26.08
C ARG A 450 -1.06 1.43 -25.03
N PRO A 451 -0.44 1.45 -23.84
CA PRO A 451 -0.74 2.45 -22.85
C PRO A 451 -0.56 3.89 -23.33
N ASP A 452 -1.63 4.71 -23.33
CA ASP A 452 -1.57 6.16 -23.58
C ASP A 452 -1.37 6.90 -22.26
N TRP A 453 -0.17 7.48 -22.10
CA TRP A 453 0.28 8.12 -20.87
C TRP A 453 0.44 9.63 -20.98
N SER A 454 -0.29 10.28 -21.89
CA SER A 454 -0.45 11.74 -21.88
C SER A 454 -0.85 12.29 -20.49
N LEU A 455 -1.44 11.45 -19.63
CA LEU A 455 -1.73 11.74 -18.23
C LEU A 455 -0.50 11.86 -17.31
N LEU A 456 0.53 11.00 -17.45
CA LEU A 456 1.75 11.07 -16.64
C LEU A 456 2.60 12.29 -17.02
N GLN A 457 2.59 12.69 -18.30
CA GLN A 457 3.27 13.90 -18.75
C GLN A 457 2.70 15.17 -18.09
N GLN A 458 1.40 15.19 -17.73
CA GLN A 458 0.78 16.27 -16.96
C GLN A 458 1.26 16.30 -15.49
N ILE A 459 1.76 15.19 -14.95
CA ILE A 459 2.38 15.11 -13.61
C ILE A 459 3.81 15.68 -13.65
N GLU A 460 4.57 15.36 -14.69
CA GLU A 460 5.95 15.86 -14.85
C GLU A 460 6.00 17.37 -15.14
N THR A 461 5.08 17.89 -15.97
CA THR A 461 5.06 19.33 -16.33
C THR A 461 4.55 20.27 -15.24
N ARG A 462 3.96 19.75 -14.14
CA ARG A 462 3.41 20.56 -13.04
C ARG A 462 4.22 20.51 -11.74
N ASN A 463 5.31 19.73 -11.70
CA ASN A 463 6.22 19.60 -10.54
C ASN A 463 7.62 20.20 -10.77
N LEU A 464 7.89 20.75 -11.96
CA LEU A 464 8.99 21.67 -12.25
C LEU A 464 8.51 23.11 -12.00
#